data_AF-A0A1I4QRE2-F1
#
_entry.id   AF-A0A1I4QRE2-F1
#
_cell.length_a   1.000
_cell.length_b   1.000
_cell.length_c   1.000
_cell.angle_alpha   90.00
_cell.angle_beta   90.00
_cell.angle_gamma   90.00
#
_symmetry.space_group_name_H-M   'P 1'
#
loop_
_entity.id
_entity.type
_entity.pdbx_description
1 polymer ?
#
loop_
_entity_poly.entity_id
_entity_poly.type
_entity_poly.pdbx_seq_one_letter_code
_entity_poly.pdbx_strand_id
1 'polypeptide(L)' 'RLRRILFLAIRPLVAHNDTFHALHEELTKRSDRPLKKTQSLVALCGKLLKVLFVMGQRECAFDGAKLLRDRRRSQAQAA' A
#
# COMPACT_ATOMS: atom_id res chain seq x y z
N ARG A 1 -4.01 0.56 -19.28
CA ARG A 1 -2.52 0.52 -19.35
C ARG A 1 -1.87 0.83 -18.00
N LEU A 2 -2.23 1.92 -17.31
CA LEU A 2 -1.67 2.29 -15.99
C LEU A 2 -1.74 1.17 -14.93
N ARG A 3 -2.86 0.47 -14.84
CA ARG A 3 -3.04 -0.65 -13.90
C ARG A 3 -1.98 -1.76 -14.06
N ARG A 4 -1.57 -2.06 -15.29
CA ARG A 4 -0.52 -3.05 -15.58
C ARG A 4 0.84 -2.57 -15.08
N ILE A 5 1.16 -1.30 -15.30
CA ILE A 5 2.42 -0.69 -14.86
C ILE A 5 2.51 -0.68 -13.33
N LEU A 6 1.45 -0.22 -12.65
CA LEU A 6 1.37 -0.25 -11.19
C LEU A 6 1.51 -1.68 -10.64
N PHE A 7 0.89 -2.65 -11.30
CA PHE A 7 0.99 -4.05 -10.89
C PHE A 7 2.40 -4.63 -11.12
N LEU A 8 3.09 -4.22 -12.19
CA LEU A 8 4.48 -4.62 -12.43
C LEU A 8 5.44 -3.94 -11.45
N ALA A 9 5.17 -2.70 -11.05
CA ALA A 9 5.99 -1.97 -10.07
C ALA A 9 5.78 -2.46 -8.64
N ILE A 10 4.55 -2.78 -8.24
CA ILE A 10 4.25 -3.19 -6.86
C ILE A 10 4.86 -4.55 -6.51
N ARG A 11 5.02 -5.46 -7.48
CA ARG A 11 5.57 -6.80 -7.27
C ARG A 11 7.00 -6.77 -6.70
N PRO A 12 7.99 -6.14 -7.37
CA PRO A 12 9.33 -6.00 -6.79
C PRO A 12 9.31 -5.08 -5.57
N LEU A 13 8.45 -4.06 -5.52
CA LEU A 13 8.38 -3.16 -4.36
C LEU A 13 7.96 -3.90 -3.08
N VAL A 14 6.98 -4.79 -3.16
CA VAL A 14 6.56 -5.65 -2.03
C VAL A 14 7.65 -6.64 -1.65
N ALA A 15 8.47 -7.10 -2.60
CA ALA A 15 9.55 -8.04 -2.34
C ALA A 15 10.79 -7.39 -1.69
N HIS A 16 11.09 -6.13 -2.03
CA HIS A 16 12.30 -5.43 -1.58
C HIS A 16 12.06 -4.37 -0.51
N ASN A 17 10.80 -4.02 -0.21
CA ASN A 17 10.47 -3.01 0.78
C ASN A 17 9.61 -3.61 1.89
N ASP A 18 10.18 -3.70 3.08
CA ASP A 18 9.55 -4.28 4.26
C ASP A 18 8.24 -3.59 4.64
N THR A 19 8.10 -2.28 4.35
CA THR A 19 6.85 -1.55 4.61
C THR A 19 5.73 -2.08 3.73
N PHE A 20 5.97 -2.24 2.43
CA PHE A 20 4.98 -2.77 1.50
C PHE A 20 4.74 -4.26 1.70
N HIS A 21 5.76 -5.02 2.11
CA HIS A 21 5.62 -6.42 2.51
C HIS A 21 4.71 -6.57 3.74
N ALA A 22 4.97 -5.82 4.81
CA ALA A 22 4.15 -5.82 6.01
C ALA A 22 2.70 -5.42 5.71
N LEU A 23 2.50 -4.43 4.83
CA LEU A 23 1.17 -4.04 4.37
C LEU A 23 0.47 -5.17 3.59
N HIS A 24 1.19 -5.90 2.74
CA HIS A 24 0.64 -7.04 2.01
C HIS A 24 0.22 -8.16 2.95
N GLU A 25 1.11 -8.52 3.88
CA GLU A 25 0.92 -9.56 4.89
C GLU A 25 -0.24 -9.25 5.83
N GLU A 26 -0.39 -8.01 6.30
CA GLU A 26 -1.53 -7.65 7.15
C GLU A 26 -2.87 -7.65 6.40
N LEU A 27 -2.87 -7.38 5.08
CA LEU A 27 -4.08 -7.43 4.26
C LEU A 27 -4.50 -8.88 3.95
N THR A 28 -3.53 -9.80 3.83
CA THR A 28 -3.79 -11.22 3.59
C THR A 28 -4.06 -12.00 4.88
N LYS A 29 -3.42 -11.64 6.00
CA LYS A 29 -3.58 -12.28 7.32
C LYS A 29 -4.69 -11.69 8.18
N ARG A 30 -5.46 -10.73 7.67
CA ARG A 30 -6.56 -10.11 8.43
C ARG A 30 -7.64 -11.15 8.74
N SER A 31 -8.03 -11.27 10.01
CA SER A 31 -9.06 -12.22 10.47
C SER A 31 -10.47 -11.89 9.96
N ASP A 32 -10.76 -10.61 9.68
CA ASP A 32 -12.01 -10.17 9.08
C ASP A 32 -11.81 -9.84 7.59
N ARG A 33 -12.53 -10.56 6.72
CA ARG A 33 -12.48 -10.49 5.24
C ARG A 33 -11.06 -10.58 4.66
N PRO A 34 -10.39 -11.75 4.73
CA PRO A 34 -9.07 -11.94 4.14
C PRO A 34 -9.11 -11.67 2.64
N LEU A 35 -8.31 -10.70 2.19
CA LEU A 35 -8.21 -10.36 0.76
C LEU A 35 -7.40 -11.45 0.05
N LYS A 36 -7.92 -11.93 -1.10
CA LYS A 36 -7.14 -12.81 -1.98
C LYS A 36 -5.85 -12.10 -2.39
N LYS A 37 -4.74 -12.84 -2.58
CA LYS A 37 -3.40 -12.29 -2.90
C LYS A 37 -3.44 -11.20 -3.98
N THR A 38 -4.18 -11.43 -5.06
CA THR A 38 -4.35 -10.46 -6.17
C THR A 38 -5.12 -9.20 -5.75
N GLN A 39 -6.14 -9.32 -4.90
CA GLN A 39 -6.90 -8.17 -4.40
C GLN A 39 -6.05 -7.30 -3.47
N SER A 40 -5.22 -7.92 -2.62
CA SER A 40 -4.26 -7.19 -1.79
C SER A 40 -3.27 -6.39 -2.65
N LEU A 41 -2.70 -6.99 -3.69
CA LEU A 41 -1.82 -6.27 -4.64
C LEU A 41 -2.53 -5.11 -5.34
N VAL A 42 -3.80 -5.28 -5.74
CA VAL A 42 -4.59 -4.19 -6.35
C VAL A 42 -4.84 -3.05 -5.36
N ALA A 43 -5.13 -3.37 -4.09
CA ALA A 43 -5.28 -2.35 -3.05
C ALA A 43 -3.96 -1.60 -2.80
N LEU A 44 -2.83 -2.31 -2.85
CA LEU A 44 -1.51 -1.71 -2.74
C LEU A 44 -1.15 -0.82 -3.94
N CYS A 45 -1.57 -1.15 -5.16
CA CYS A 45 -1.41 -0.26 -6.33
C CYS A 45 -2.06 1.11 -6.09
N GLY A 46 -3.26 1.15 -5.50
CA GLY A 46 -3.95 2.40 -5.18
C GLY A 46 -3.24 3.20 -4.08
N LYS A 47 -2.70 2.52 -3.07
CA LYS A 47 -1.85 3.14 -2.04
C LYS A 47 -0.56 3.70 -2.62
N LEU A 48 0.12 2.94 -3.47
CA LEU A 48 1.34 3.37 -4.16
C LEU A 48 1.10 4.64 -4.96
N LEU A 49 0.00 4.71 -5.71
CA LEU A 49 -0.36 5.91 -6.47
C LEU A 49 -0.50 7.14 -5.56
N LYS A 50 -1.17 7.03 -4.41
CA LYS A 50 -1.29 8.12 -3.44
C LYS A 50 0.06 8.53 -2.86
N VAL A 51 0.91 7.57 -2.54
CA VAL A 51 2.27 7.83 -2.04
C VAL A 51 3.08 8.60 -3.08
N LEU A 52 3.11 8.13 -4.33
CA LEU A 52 3.81 8.81 -5.43
C LEU A 52 3.26 10.22 -5.65
N PHE A 53 1.94 10.39 -5.59
CA PHE A 53 1.30 11.70 -5.73
C PHE A 53 1.72 12.67 -4.62
N VAL A 54 1.70 12.23 -3.36
CA VAL A 54 2.12 13.06 -2.22
C VAL A 54 3.61 13.36 -2.26
N MET A 55 4.44 12.38 -2.65
CA MET A 55 5.88 12.58 -2.82
C MET A 55 6.17 13.62 -3.91
N GLY A 56 5.48 13.53 -5.06
CA GLY A 56 5.65 14.49 -6.15
C GLY A 56 5.10 15.87 -5.82
N GLN A 57 4.00 15.97 -5.06
CA GLN A 57 3.39 17.24 -4.70
C GLN A 57 4.12 17.98 -3.58
N ARG A 58 4.69 17.25 -2.62
CA ARG A 58 5.36 17.83 -1.45
C ARG A 58 6.88 17.76 -1.51
N GLU A 59 7.42 17.17 -2.58
CA GLU A 59 8.87 16.92 -2.77
C GLU A 59 9.52 16.28 -1.54
N CYS A 60 8.77 15.37 -0.88
CA CYS A 60 9.18 14.74 0.36
C CYS A 60 9.70 13.31 0.11
N ALA A 61 10.67 12.89 0.92
CA ALA A 61 11.13 11.52 0.95
C ALA A 61 10.02 10.55 1.38
N PHE A 62 10.10 9.30 0.89
CA PHE A 62 9.20 8.23 1.31
C PHE A 62 9.42 7.89 2.79
N ASP A 63 8.36 7.97 3.58
CA ASP A 63 8.37 7.56 5.00
C ASP A 63 7.34 6.43 5.21
N GLY A 64 7.87 5.21 5.37
CA GLY A 64 7.06 4.01 5.60
C GLY A 64 6.30 4.02 6.94
N ALA A 65 6.86 4.66 7.98
CA ALA A 65 6.19 4.79 9.27
C ALA A 65 4.98 5.73 9.17
N LYS A 66 5.08 6.80 8.37
CA LYS A 66 3.97 7.70 8.08
C LYS A 66 2.86 6.98 7.31
N LEU A 67 3.21 6.14 6.33
CA LEU A 67 2.26 5.32 5.57
C LEU A 67 1.48 4.33 6.46
N LEU A 68 2.16 3.70 7.42
CA LEU A 68 1.53 2.82 8.41
C LEU A 68 0.61 3.57 9.37
N ARG A 69 1.01 4.77 9.84
CA ARG A 69 0.18 5.61 10.71
C ARG A 69 -1.09 6.10 10.01
N ASP A 70 -1.00 6.46 8.73
CA ASP A 70 -2.15 6.97 7.98
C ASP A 70 -3.26 5.91 7.85
N ARG A 71 -2.88 4.63 7.75
CA ARG A 71 -3.83 3.51 7.75
C ARG A 71 -4.63 3.42 9.06
N ARG A 72 -3.98 3.61 10.21
CA ARG A 72 -4.66 3.59 11.52
C ARG A 72 -5.70 4.71 11.62
N ARG A 73 -5.40 5.89 11.06
CA ARG A 73 -6.35 7.00 10.98
C ARG A 73 -7.56 6.67 10.12
N SER A 74 -7.37 6.07 8.94
CA SER A 74 -8.49 5.66 8.09
C SER A 74 -9.36 4.55 8.69
N GLN A 75 -8.80 3.66 9.53
CA GLN A 75 -9.57 2.65 10.26
C GLN A 75 -10.34 3.27 11.44
N ALA A 76 -9.74 4.24 12.14
CA ALA A 76 -10.39 4.95 13.25
C ALA A 76 -11.50 5.92 12.80
N GLN A 77 -11.48 6.38 11.55
CA GLN A 77 -12.53 7.24 10.98
C GLN A 77 -13.70 6.46 10.36
N ALA A 78 -13.57 5.14 10.25
CA ALA A 78 -14.62 4.25 9.71
C ALA A 78 -15.36 3.48 10.81
N ALA A 79 -15.08 3.78 12.08
CA ALA A 79 -15.77 3.32 13.28
C ALA A 79 -16.56 4.48 13.89
#